data_AF-A0A8T0R6Y2-F1
#
_entry.id   AF-A0A8T0R6Y2-F1
#
_cell.length_a   1.000
_cell.length_b   1.000
_cell.length_c   1.000
_cell.angle_alpha   90.00
_cell.angle_beta   90.00
_cell.angle_gamma   90.00
#
_symmetry.space_group_name_H-M   'P 1'
#
loop_
_entity.id
_entity.type
_entity.pdbx_description
1 polymer ?
#
loop_
_entity_poly.entity_id
_entity_poly.type
_entity_poly.pdbx_seq_one_letter_code
_entity_poly.pdbx_strand_id
1 'polypeptide(L)'
;LCKDHPETVDHIVFHCPVAAAFWRQVGFELNAHATDEALQYLTASSPAPNPHGSVFLFLCCWNIWKHRNRVVFDGAEPCLQRLLRNCNEDARLWAWRLPRADAGVIESWYNVFSPM
;
A
#
# COMPACT_ATOMS: atom_id res chain seq x y z
N LEU A 1 6.71 -9.29 8.93
CA LEU A 1 7.07 -9.27 10.38
C LEU A 1 5.84 -9.37 11.26
N CYS A 2 5.46 -10.61 11.52
CA CYS A 2 4.75 -11.07 12.72
C CYS A 2 5.69 -11.85 13.66
N LYS A 3 6.97 -12.02 13.26
CA LYS A 3 7.98 -12.93 13.83
C LYS A 3 7.69 -14.42 13.62
N ASP A 4 6.59 -14.75 12.95
CA ASP A 4 6.17 -16.15 12.75
C ASP A 4 6.67 -16.77 11.44
N HIS A 5 7.09 -15.95 10.46
CA HIS A 5 7.46 -16.42 9.12
C HIS A 5 8.73 -15.75 8.56
N PRO A 6 9.45 -16.41 7.63
CA PRO A 6 10.58 -15.82 6.91
C PRO A 6 10.21 -14.54 6.16
N GLU A 7 11.15 -13.61 6.08
CA GLU A 7 10.98 -12.34 5.37
C GLU A 7 11.27 -12.49 3.87
N THR A 8 10.33 -13.10 3.14
CA THR A 8 10.31 -13.09 1.67
C THR A 8 9.62 -11.83 1.14
N VAL A 9 9.78 -11.54 -0.15
CA VAL A 9 9.04 -10.47 -0.82
C VAL A 9 7.53 -10.68 -0.66
N ASP A 10 7.06 -11.89 -0.96
CA ASP A 10 5.65 -12.25 -0.79
C ASP A 10 5.15 -12.04 0.64
N HIS A 11 5.94 -12.45 1.65
CA HIS A 11 5.54 -12.25 3.04
C HIS A 11 5.52 -10.77 3.42
N ILE A 12 6.52 -9.99 3.02
CA ILE A 12 6.59 -8.56 3.36
C ILE A 12 5.43 -7.81 2.71
N VAL A 13 5.18 -8.07 1.43
CA VAL A 13 4.22 -7.29 0.62
C VAL A 13 2.80 -7.78 0.82
N PHE A 14 2.55 -9.09 0.91
CA PHE A 14 1.19 -9.65 0.89
C PHE A 14 0.77 -10.32 2.20
N HIS A 15 1.63 -11.17 2.78
CA HIS A 15 1.18 -12.10 3.83
C HIS A 15 1.39 -11.63 5.27
N CYS A 16 2.25 -10.64 5.50
CA CYS A 16 2.46 -10.04 6.82
C CYS A 16 1.11 -9.52 7.34
N PRO A 17 0.71 -9.77 8.61
CA PRO A 17 -0.63 -9.42 9.08
C PRO A 17 -1.03 -7.95 8.85
N VAL A 18 -0.09 -7.02 9.02
CA VAL A 18 -0.32 -5.59 8.73
C VAL A 18 -0.49 -5.34 7.23
N ALA A 19 0.30 -6.00 6.38
CA ALA A 19 0.20 -5.86 4.93
C ALA A 19 -1.09 -6.49 4.38
N ALA A 20 -1.44 -7.70 4.83
CA ALA A 20 -2.69 -8.37 4.48
C ALA A 20 -3.93 -7.56 4.93
N ALA A 21 -3.87 -6.93 6.10
CA ALA A 21 -4.93 -6.03 6.55
C ALA A 21 -4.99 -4.73 5.72
N PHE A 22 -3.83 -4.20 5.33
CA PHE A 22 -3.74 -3.03 4.47
C PHE A 22 -4.36 -3.25 3.09
N TRP A 23 -4.04 -4.35 2.41
CA TRP A 23 -4.62 -4.64 1.09
C TRP A 23 -6.14 -4.81 1.14
N ARG A 24 -6.66 -5.48 2.18
CA ARG A 24 -8.10 -5.56 2.43
C ARG A 24 -8.74 -4.18 2.62
N GLN A 25 -8.09 -3.29 3.39
CA GLN A 25 -8.58 -1.92 3.59
C GLN A 25 -8.63 -1.13 2.27
N VAL A 26 -7.63 -1.33 1.41
CA VAL A 26 -7.50 -0.66 0.11
C VAL A 26 -8.46 -1.25 -0.93
N GLY A 27 -9.19 -2.32 -0.61
CA GLY A 27 -10.20 -2.94 -1.48
C GLY A 27 -9.69 -4.12 -2.31
N PHE A 28 -8.55 -4.70 -1.94
CA PHE A 28 -8.00 -5.89 -2.59
C PHE A 28 -8.13 -7.13 -1.71
N GLU A 29 -8.75 -8.17 -2.26
CA GLU A 29 -8.80 -9.49 -1.66
C GLU A 29 -7.68 -10.35 -2.24
N LEU A 30 -6.57 -10.43 -1.49
CA LEU A 30 -5.45 -11.29 -1.84
C LEU A 30 -5.72 -12.73 -1.39
N ASN A 31 -5.46 -13.69 -2.28
CA ASN A 31 -5.50 -15.10 -1.91
C ASN A 31 -4.26 -15.48 -1.08
N ALA A 32 -4.35 -16.61 -0.36
CA ALA A 32 -3.24 -17.12 0.47
C ALA A 32 -1.98 -17.50 -0.32
N HIS A 33 -2.07 -17.53 -1.65
CA HIS A 33 -0.98 -17.85 -2.57
C HIS A 33 -0.54 -16.62 -3.38
N ALA A 34 -0.84 -15.42 -2.92
CA ALA A 34 -0.43 -14.20 -3.60
C ALA A 34 1.10 -14.14 -3.65
N THR A 35 1.63 -14.15 -4.86
CA THR A 35 3.04 -14.02 -5.19
C THR A 35 3.29 -12.69 -5.88
N ASP A 36 4.53 -12.43 -6.31
CA ASP A 36 4.87 -11.25 -7.13
C ASP A 36 3.94 -11.05 -8.35
N GLU A 37 3.41 -12.12 -8.94
CA GLU A 37 2.40 -12.05 -10.01
C GLU A 37 1.10 -11.36 -9.59
N ALA A 38 0.78 -11.34 -8.29
CA ALA A 38 -0.36 -10.60 -7.75
C ALA A 38 -0.26 -9.10 -8.02
N LEU A 39 0.94 -8.52 -8.20
CA LEU A 39 1.09 -7.11 -8.56
C LEU A 39 0.47 -6.79 -9.92
N GLN A 40 0.51 -7.74 -10.87
CA GLN A 40 -0.11 -7.56 -12.18
C GLN A 40 -1.64 -7.53 -12.06
N TYR A 41 -2.20 -8.42 -11.25
CA TYR A 41 -3.63 -8.42 -10.92
C TYR A 41 -4.06 -7.12 -10.22
N LEU A 42 -3.31 -6.72 -9.18
CA LEU A 42 -3.56 -5.48 -8.45
C LEU A 42 -3.55 -4.26 -9.39
N THR A 43 -2.66 -4.24 -10.38
CA THR A 43 -2.55 -3.14 -11.36
C THR A 43 -3.79 -3.07 -12.24
N ALA A 44 -4.28 -4.23 -12.70
CA ALA A 44 -5.49 -4.31 -13.53
C ALA A 44 -6.77 -3.99 -12.75
N SER A 45 -6.81 -4.30 -11.46
CA SER A 45 -7.98 -4.12 -10.58
C SER A 45 -7.90 -2.88 -9.69
N SER A 46 -6.98 -1.95 -9.98
CA SER A 46 -6.74 -0.81 -9.10
C SER A 46 -7.98 0.07 -8.94
N PRO A 47 -8.38 0.41 -7.71
CA PRO A 47 -9.50 1.34 -7.47
C PRO A 47 -9.14 2.78 -7.85
N ALA A 48 -7.86 3.06 -8.11
CA ALA A 48 -7.41 4.36 -8.60
C ALA A 48 -7.82 4.60 -10.06
N PRO A 49 -8.26 5.81 -10.42
CA PRO A 49 -8.52 6.18 -11.80
C PRO A 49 -7.28 5.96 -12.70
N ASN A 50 -7.46 5.25 -13.80
CA ASN A 50 -6.43 5.15 -14.85
C ASN A 50 -6.10 6.54 -15.41
N PRO A 51 -4.82 6.85 -15.71
CA PRO A 51 -3.68 5.93 -15.86
C PRO A 51 -2.81 5.71 -14.61
N HIS A 52 -3.20 6.21 -13.43
CA HIS A 52 -2.29 6.28 -12.27
C HIS A 52 -2.33 5.05 -11.34
N GLY A 53 -2.93 3.94 -11.79
CA GLY A 53 -3.04 2.70 -10.99
C GLY A 53 -1.71 2.07 -10.61
N SER A 54 -0.72 2.06 -11.51
CA SER A 54 0.62 1.55 -11.22
C SER A 54 1.37 2.42 -10.20
N VAL A 55 1.18 3.74 -10.29
CA VAL A 55 1.77 4.71 -9.35
C VAL A 55 1.16 4.54 -7.96
N PHE A 56 -0.15 4.33 -7.89
CA PHE A 56 -0.84 4.04 -6.64
C PHE A 56 -0.29 2.78 -5.97
N LEU A 57 -0.12 1.68 -6.72
CA LEU A 57 0.42 0.44 -6.18
C LEU A 57 1.88 0.57 -5.74
N PHE A 58 2.68 1.30 -6.51
CA PHE A 58 4.04 1.62 -6.09
C PHE A 58 4.06 2.34 -4.75
N LEU A 59 3.17 3.34 -4.56
CA LEU A 59 3.05 4.08 -3.31
C LEU A 59 2.64 3.18 -2.13
N CYS A 60 1.71 2.24 -2.36
CA CYS A 60 1.31 1.23 -1.39
C CYS A 60 2.49 0.33 -0.98
N CYS A 61 3.15 -0.32 -1.95
CA CYS A 61 4.29 -1.19 -1.71
C CYS A 61 5.44 -0.46 -1.02
N TRP A 62 5.72 0.78 -1.42
CA TRP A 62 6.75 1.61 -0.82
C TRP A 62 6.45 1.90 0.66
N ASN A 63 5.20 2.23 0.99
CA ASN A 63 4.81 2.49 2.37
C ASN A 63 4.79 1.24 3.24
N ILE A 64 4.42 0.08 2.70
CA ILE A 64 4.54 -1.22 3.38
C ILE A 64 6.01 -1.48 3.73
N TRP A 65 6.92 -1.32 2.77
CA TRP A 65 8.35 -1.49 2.98
C TRP A 65 8.92 -0.52 4.02
N LYS A 66 8.58 0.78 3.92
CA LYS A 66 8.97 1.78 4.93
C LYS A 66 8.45 1.43 6.32
N HIS A 67 7.19 1.00 6.44
CA HIS A 67 6.62 0.61 7.72
C HIS A 67 7.38 -0.56 8.33
N ARG A 68 7.68 -1.61 7.53
CA ARG A 68 8.50 -2.74 7.97
C ARG A 68 9.87 -2.29 8.47
N ASN A 69 10.54 -1.38 7.76
CA ASN A 69 11.85 -0.90 8.19
C ASN A 69 11.80 -0.18 9.54
N ARG A 70 10.76 0.63 9.79
CA ARG A 70 10.59 1.26 11.11
C ARG A 70 10.35 0.22 12.22
N VAL A 71 9.63 -0.86 11.92
CA VAL A 71 9.42 -1.95 12.89
C VAL A 71 10.75 -2.64 13.23
N VAL A 72 11.60 -2.88 12.22
CA VAL A 72 12.89 -3.58 12.41
C VAL A 72 13.94 -2.70 13.05
N PHE A 73 14.13 -1.50 12.52
CA PHE A 73 15.28 -0.66 12.83
C PHE A 73 14.99 0.37 13.93
N ASP A 74 13.75 0.85 14.01
CA ASP A 74 13.36 1.89 14.98
C ASP A 74 12.57 1.32 16.17
N GLY A 75 12.34 -0.01 16.21
CA GLY A 75 11.58 -0.68 17.26
C GLY A 75 10.10 -0.29 17.31
N ALA A 76 9.54 0.22 16.21
CA ALA A 76 8.14 0.63 16.17
C ALA A 76 7.19 -0.58 16.18
N GLU A 77 6.05 -0.47 16.87
CA GLU A 77 5.04 -1.55 16.87
C GLU A 77 4.28 -1.66 15.53
N PRO A 78 4.02 -2.85 14.98
CA PRO A 78 3.21 -3.01 13.76
C PRO A 78 1.85 -2.31 13.88
N CYS A 79 1.49 -1.45 12.94
CA CYS A 79 0.30 -0.61 13.05
C CYS A 79 -0.30 -0.22 11.70
N LEU A 80 -1.48 -0.76 11.40
CA LEU A 80 -2.22 -0.48 10.16
C LEU A 80 -2.58 1.01 10.02
N GLN A 81 -3.09 1.64 11.09
CA GLN A 81 -3.51 3.04 11.05
C GLN A 81 -2.34 3.99 10.72
N ARG A 82 -1.16 3.71 11.27
CA ARG A 82 0.05 4.46 10.94
C ARG A 82 0.50 4.24 9.49
N LEU A 83 0.36 3.02 8.98
CA LEU A 83 0.65 2.72 7.57
C LEU A 83 -0.29 3.50 6.64
N LEU A 84 -1.62 3.42 6.85
CA LEU A 84 -2.62 4.17 6.06
C LEU A 84 -2.39 5.68 6.10
N ARG A 85 -2.12 6.22 7.28
CA ARG A 85 -1.79 7.65 7.44
C ARG A 85 -0.56 8.05 6.63
N ASN A 86 0.51 7.24 6.66
CA ASN A 86 1.71 7.53 5.87
C ASN A 86 1.43 7.48 4.36
N CYS A 87 0.60 6.54 3.90
CA CYS A 87 0.16 6.51 2.49
C CYS A 87 -0.57 7.78 2.10
N ASN A 88 -1.47 8.29 2.94
CA ASN A 88 -2.16 9.56 2.73
C ASN A 88 -1.21 10.77 2.66
N GLU A 89 -0.26 10.85 3.58
CA GLU A 89 0.74 11.91 3.60
C GLU A 89 1.62 11.88 2.33
N ASP A 90 2.09 10.70 1.93
CA ASP A 90 2.87 10.51 0.71
C ASP A 90 2.06 10.80 -0.57
N ALA A 91 0.78 10.39 -0.62
CA ALA A 91 -0.11 10.65 -1.76
C ALA A 91 -0.28 12.15 -2.01
N ARG A 92 -0.43 12.94 -0.95
CA ARG A 92 -0.49 14.41 -1.03
C ARG A 92 0.81 15.01 -1.57
N LEU A 93 1.96 14.46 -1.18
CA LEU A 93 3.24 14.89 -1.75
C LEU A 93 3.36 14.51 -3.24
N TRP A 94 2.74 13.41 -3.64
CA TRP A 94 2.70 12.97 -5.04
C TRP A 94 1.88 13.90 -5.95
N ALA A 95 0.90 14.61 -5.41
CA ALA A 95 0.15 15.63 -6.14
C ALA A 95 1.05 16.63 -6.89
N TRP A 96 2.19 16.98 -6.28
CA TRP A 96 3.17 17.91 -6.85
C TRP A 96 3.98 17.35 -8.03
N ARG A 97 3.94 16.03 -8.24
CA ARG A 97 4.63 15.34 -9.35
C ARG A 97 3.70 15.00 -10.51
N LEU A 98 2.40 15.16 -10.33
CA LEU A 98 1.41 14.90 -11.37
C LEU A 98 1.15 16.15 -12.21
N PRO A 99 0.78 15.99 -13.50
CA PRO A 99 0.20 17.09 -14.27
C PRO A 99 -0.99 17.69 -13.52
N ARG A 100 -1.17 19.02 -13.58
CA ARG A 100 -2.26 19.71 -12.85
C ARG A 100 -3.66 19.16 -13.18
N ALA A 101 -3.86 18.70 -14.42
CA ALA A 101 -5.11 18.06 -14.85
C ALA A 101 -5.40 16.75 -14.11
N ASP A 102 -4.36 16.07 -13.63
CA ASP A 102 -4.45 14.74 -13.01
C ASP A 102 -4.43 14.81 -11.49
N ALA A 103 -4.17 15.97 -10.90
CA ALA A 103 -4.06 16.15 -9.44
C ALA A 103 -5.34 15.72 -8.68
N GLY A 104 -6.50 15.73 -9.35
CA GLY A 104 -7.76 15.24 -8.77
C GLY A 104 -7.75 13.76 -8.39
N VAL A 105 -6.83 12.96 -8.95
CA VAL A 105 -6.69 11.53 -8.62
C VAL A 105 -6.29 11.30 -7.16
N ILE A 106 -5.65 12.30 -6.53
CA ILE A 106 -5.19 12.22 -5.14
C ILE A 106 -6.37 12.14 -4.16
N GLU A 107 -7.49 12.81 -4.46
CA GLU A 107 -8.70 12.68 -3.65
C GLU A 107 -9.28 11.26 -3.72
N SER A 108 -9.21 10.61 -4.89
CA SER A 108 -9.59 9.20 -5.02
C SER A 108 -8.70 8.31 -4.16
N TRP A 109 -7.39 8.53 -4.15
CA TRP A 109 -6.45 7.77 -3.29
C TRP A 109 -6.70 8.02 -1.81
N TYR A 110 -7.00 9.27 -1.44
CA TYR A 110 -7.29 9.65 -0.06
C TYR A 110 -8.50 8.90 0.50
N ASN A 111 -9.56 8.78 -0.31
CA ASN A 111 -10.77 8.04 0.06
C ASN A 111 -10.48 6.53 0.25
N VAL A 112 -9.57 5.97 -0.55
CA VAL A 112 -9.16 4.56 -0.42
C VAL A 112 -8.36 4.33 0.86
N PHE A 113 -7.48 5.25 1.26
CA PHE A 113 -6.69 5.12 2.49
C PHE A 113 -7.43 5.54 3.77
N SER A 114 -8.55 6.25 3.64
CA SER A 114 -9.37 6.74 4.76
C SER A 114 -10.82 6.25 4.70
N PRO A 115 -11.10 4.92 4.68
CA PRO A 115 -12.48 4.46 4.62
C PRO A 115 -13.25 4.94 5.84
N MET A 116 -14.44 5.52 5.58
CA MET A 116 -15.39 5.99 6.60
C MET A 116 -15.77 4.90 7.59
#